data_AF-A0A6G2DGF3-F1
#
_entry.id   AF-A0A6G2DGF3-F1
#
_cell.length_a   1.000
_cell.length_b   1.000
_cell.length_c   1.000
_cell.angle_alpha   90.00
_cell.angle_beta   90.00
_cell.angle_gamma   90.00
#
_symmetry.space_group_name_H-M   'P 1'
#
loop_
_entity.id
_entity.type
_entity.pdbx_description
1 polymer ?
#
loop_
_entity_poly.entity_id
_entity_poly.type
_entity_poly.pdbx_seq_one_letter_code
_entity_poly.pdbx_strand_id
1 'polypeptide(L)'
;LKHRQLWLMLIILPTWINLLLKAYAFIGIFGQNGSINQFLEFIGIGSQQLLFTDFSFIFVASYIELPFMILPIFNVLDDMDNNLIKASYDLGATK
;
A
#
# COMPACT_ATOMS: atom_id res chain seq x y z
N LEU A 1 20.44 -2.58 -2.71
CA LEU A 1 19.17 -2.51 -3.46
C LEU A 1 19.36 -1.58 -4.67
N LYS A 2 19.45 -2.12 -5.89
CA LYS A 2 19.87 -1.37 -7.10
C LYS A 2 18.83 -0.34 -7.61
N HIS A 3 17.61 -0.34 -7.04
CA HIS A 3 16.49 0.50 -7.46
C HIS A 3 15.69 1.14 -6.29
N ARG A 4 16.31 1.41 -5.12
CA ARG A 4 15.59 1.95 -3.93
C ARG A 4 14.75 3.19 -4.27
N GLN A 5 15.35 4.13 -4.99
CA GLN A 5 14.71 5.40 -5.36
C GLN A 5 13.47 5.19 -6.23
N LEU A 6 13.48 4.21 -7.14
CA LEU A 6 12.31 3.88 -7.97
C LEU A 6 11.16 3.35 -7.10
N TRP A 7 11.46 2.44 -6.17
CA TRP A 7 10.43 1.89 -5.28
C TRP A 7 9.83 2.95 -4.37
N LEU A 8 10.66 3.82 -3.79
CA LEU A 8 10.17 4.96 -3.01
C LEU A 8 9.30 5.91 -3.82
N MET A 9 9.70 6.20 -5.06
CA MET A 9 8.92 7.03 -5.96
C MET A 9 7.53 6.43 -6.19
N LEU A 10 7.43 5.12 -6.46
CA LEU A 10 6.14 4.45 -6.64
C LEU A 10 5.25 4.50 -5.39
N ILE A 11 5.83 4.43 -4.20
CA ILE A 11 5.10 4.54 -2.93
C ILE A 11 4.62 5.98 -2.68
N ILE A 12 5.41 6.99 -3.04
CA ILE A 12 5.09 8.40 -2.81
C ILE A 12 4.14 8.93 -3.89
N LEU A 13 4.22 8.45 -5.12
CA LEU A 13 3.39 8.88 -6.25
C LEU A 13 1.87 9.02 -5.92
N PRO A 14 1.21 8.06 -5.25
CA PRO A 14 -0.20 8.19 -4.90
C PRO A 14 -0.50 9.33 -3.92
N THR A 15 0.48 9.84 -3.16
CA THR A 15 0.29 10.95 -2.21
C THR A 15 -0.03 12.28 -2.90
N TRP A 16 0.36 12.45 -4.17
CA TRP A 16 0.20 13.70 -4.92
C TRP A 16 -1.26 13.97 -5.32
N ILE A 17 -2.10 12.95 -5.28
CA ILE A 17 -3.54 13.07 -5.54
C ILE A 17 -4.24 13.52 -4.26
N ASN A 18 -5.14 14.51 -4.37
CA ASN A 18 -5.95 14.97 -3.24
C ASN A 18 -6.88 13.86 -2.69
N LEU A 19 -7.10 13.88 -1.38
CA LEU A 19 -7.94 12.90 -0.67
C LEU A 19 -9.36 12.76 -1.24
N LEU A 20 -10.00 13.86 -1.63
CA LEU A 20 -11.37 13.82 -2.16
C LEU A 20 -11.43 13.08 -3.50
N LEU A 21 -10.44 13.29 -4.36
CA LEU A 21 -10.35 12.58 -5.65
C LEU A 21 -10.08 11.08 -5.44
N LYS A 22 -9.27 10.71 -4.44
CA LYS A 22 -9.08 9.30 -4.05
C LYS A 22 -10.39 8.69 -3.57
N ALA A 23 -11.14 9.40 -2.73
CA ALA A 23 -12.44 8.92 -2.24
C ALA A 23 -13.41 8.66 -3.41
N TYR A 24 -13.53 9.58 -4.37
CA TYR A 24 -14.38 9.36 -5.55
C TYR A 24 -13.91 8.20 -6.42
N ALA A 25 -12.60 8.03 -6.61
CA ALA A 25 -12.05 6.89 -7.33
C ALA A 25 -12.46 5.56 -6.65
N PHE A 26 -12.30 5.46 -5.32
CA PHE A 26 -12.68 4.25 -4.59
C PHE A 26 -14.19 4.03 -4.50
N ILE A 27 -15.00 5.10 -4.44
CA ILE A 27 -16.46 5.00 -4.58
C ILE A 27 -16.83 4.36 -5.92
N GLY A 28 -16.18 4.79 -7.02
CA GLY A 28 -16.39 4.21 -8.34
C GLY A 28 -15.91 2.77 -8.45
N ILE A 29 -14.79 2.42 -7.81
CA ILE A 29 -14.20 1.07 -7.84
C ILE A 29 -15.03 0.06 -7.02
N PHE A 30 -15.43 0.43 -5.79
CA PHE A 30 -16.15 -0.44 -4.85
C PHE A 30 -17.67 -0.36 -4.95
N GLY A 31 -18.21 0.55 -5.77
CA GLY A 31 -19.65 0.67 -5.99
C GLY A 31 -20.27 -0.62 -6.56
N GLN A 32 -21.59 -0.76 -6.43
CA GLN A 32 -22.32 -1.94 -6.90
C GLN A 32 -22.09 -2.22 -8.41
N ASN A 33 -22.00 -1.16 -9.21
CA ASN A 33 -21.71 -1.22 -10.65
C ASN A 33 -20.24 -0.90 -10.98
N GLY A 34 -19.37 -0.93 -9.96
CA GLY A 34 -17.95 -0.57 -10.05
C GLY A 34 -17.10 -1.66 -10.72
N SER A 35 -15.86 -1.31 -11.02
CA SER A 35 -14.93 -2.18 -11.75
C SER A 35 -14.65 -3.51 -11.05
N ILE A 36 -14.61 -3.53 -9.71
CA ILE A 36 -14.42 -4.78 -8.96
C ILE A 36 -15.63 -5.70 -9.10
N ASN A 37 -16.84 -5.17 -8.98
CA ASN A 37 -18.04 -5.99 -9.13
C ASN A 37 -18.21 -6.49 -10.56
N GLN A 38 -17.87 -5.69 -11.58
CA GLN A 38 -17.82 -6.16 -12.97
C GLN A 38 -16.84 -7.32 -13.15
N PHE A 39 -15.67 -7.25 -12.50
CA PHE A 39 -14.70 -8.35 -12.52
C PHE A 39 -15.21 -9.59 -11.78
N LEU A 40 -15.84 -9.43 -10.62
CA LEU A 40 -16.44 -10.53 -9.85
C LEU A 40 -17.57 -11.21 -10.62
N GLU A 41 -18.40 -10.45 -11.32
CA GLU A 41 -19.42 -10.97 -12.23
C GLU A 41 -18.79 -11.74 -13.39
N PHE A 42 -17.74 -11.21 -14.02
CA PHE A 42 -17.04 -11.86 -15.13
C PHE A 42 -16.49 -13.26 -14.76
N ILE A 43 -15.98 -13.43 -13.55
CA ILE A 43 -15.48 -14.72 -13.05
C ILE A 43 -16.55 -15.60 -12.40
N GLY A 44 -17.81 -15.18 -12.41
CA GLY A 44 -18.96 -15.97 -11.94
C GLY A 44 -19.23 -15.93 -10.42
N ILE A 45 -18.60 -15.03 -9.68
CA ILE A 45 -18.86 -14.82 -8.23
C ILE A 45 -20.13 -13.97 -8.02
N GLY A 46 -20.41 -13.06 -8.95
CA GLY A 46 -21.52 -12.11 -8.86
C GLY A 46 -21.17 -10.85 -8.04
N SER A 47 -22.05 -9.86 -8.10
CA SER A 47 -21.85 -8.56 -7.46
C SER A 47 -21.94 -8.63 -5.93
N GLN A 48 -21.02 -7.93 -5.25
CA GLN A 48 -20.89 -7.86 -3.80
C GLN A 48 -21.01 -6.41 -3.31
N GLN A 49 -21.68 -6.20 -2.17
CA GLN A 49 -21.72 -4.90 -1.52
C GLN A 49 -20.36 -4.62 -0.86
N LEU A 50 -19.45 -3.98 -1.59
CA LEU A 50 -18.13 -3.61 -1.06
C LEU A 50 -18.15 -2.20 -0.47
N LEU A 51 -18.74 -1.23 -1.18
CA LEU A 51 -18.82 0.15 -0.70
C LEU A 51 -19.56 0.24 0.65
N PHE A 52 -19.10 1.12 1.54
CA PHE A 52 -19.64 1.31 2.89
C PHE A 52 -19.54 0.08 3.83
N THR A 53 -18.59 -0.83 3.57
CA THR A 53 -18.23 -1.91 4.50
C THR A 53 -16.92 -1.62 5.22
N ASP A 54 -16.68 -2.32 6.32
CA ASP A 54 -15.41 -2.28 7.06
C ASP A 54 -14.22 -2.62 6.17
N PHE A 55 -14.38 -3.57 5.24
CA PHE A 55 -13.33 -3.92 4.28
C PHE A 55 -12.92 -2.70 3.44
N SER A 56 -13.88 -2.02 2.82
CA SER A 56 -13.58 -0.84 1.99
C SER A 56 -12.96 0.28 2.82
N PHE A 57 -13.43 0.48 4.05
CA PHE A 57 -12.83 1.48 4.93
C PHE A 57 -11.36 1.14 5.26
N ILE A 58 -11.10 -0.07 5.76
CA ILE A 58 -9.75 -0.52 6.13
C ILE A 58 -8.82 -0.48 4.93
N PHE A 59 -9.27 -0.93 3.75
CA PHE A 59 -8.46 -0.94 2.54
C PHE A 59 -8.06 0.47 2.11
N VAL A 60 -9.02 1.40 2.02
CA VAL A 60 -8.77 2.77 1.57
C VAL A 60 -7.95 3.55 2.58
N ALA A 61 -8.25 3.41 3.88
CA ALA A 61 -7.47 4.02 4.95
C ALA A 61 -6.02 3.51 4.91
N SER A 62 -5.82 2.20 4.79
CA SER A 62 -4.48 1.63 4.65
C SER A 62 -3.74 2.17 3.43
N TYR A 63 -4.40 2.23 2.26
CA TYR A 63 -3.82 2.81 1.05
C TYR A 63 -3.37 4.27 1.24
N ILE A 64 -4.12 5.07 2.00
CA ILE A 64 -3.79 6.47 2.28
C ILE A 64 -2.61 6.58 3.25
N GLU A 65 -2.57 5.75 4.30
CA GLU A 65 -1.60 5.85 5.40
C GLU A 65 -0.27 5.13 5.11
N LEU A 66 -0.27 4.12 4.23
CA LEU A 66 0.91 3.32 3.89
C LEU A 66 2.15 4.17 3.53
N PRO A 67 2.06 5.19 2.66
CA PRO A 67 3.22 6.03 2.33
C PRO A 67 3.79 6.77 3.54
N PHE A 68 2.93 7.27 4.43
CA PHE A 68 3.35 8.01 5.62
C PHE A 68 4.06 7.13 6.64
N MET A 69 3.70 5.83 6.71
CA MET A 69 4.40 4.84 7.53
C MET A 69 5.71 4.38 6.89
N ILE A 70 5.74 4.16 5.57
CA ILE A 70 6.92 3.61 4.89
C ILE A 70 8.08 4.60 4.89
N LEU A 71 7.82 5.91 4.71
CA LEU A 71 8.86 6.93 4.67
C LEU A 71 9.78 6.95 5.91
N PRO A 72 9.27 7.07 7.15
CA PRO A 72 10.13 7.09 8.33
C PRO A 72 10.84 5.75 8.54
N ILE A 73 10.19 4.61 8.27
CA ILE A 73 10.82 3.29 8.38
C ILE A 73 11.99 3.18 7.39
N PHE A 74 11.78 3.61 6.14
CA PHE A 74 12.82 3.59 5.13
C PHE A 74 14.02 4.45 5.56
N ASN A 75 13.79 5.68 6.02
CA ASN A 75 14.87 6.58 6.42
C ASN A 75 15.71 5.99 7.56
N VAL A 76 15.06 5.43 8.58
CA VAL A 76 15.77 4.79 9.71
C VAL A 76 16.60 3.59 9.23
N LEU A 77 16.08 2.78 8.31
CA LEU A 77 16.79 1.62 7.77
C LEU A 77 17.93 2.01 6.81
N ASP A 78 17.80 3.11 6.07
CA ASP A 78 18.82 3.58 5.14
C ASP A 78 19.99 4.25 5.88
N ASP A 79 19.71 4.92 7.00
CA ASP A 79 20.72 5.54 7.87
C ASP A 79 21.40 4.56 8.84
N MET A 80 20.91 3.33 8.95
CA MET A 80 21.41 2.34 9.91
C MET A 80 22.85 1.92 9.60
N ASP A 81 23.73 1.90 10.62
CA ASP A 81 25.10 1.44 10.46
C ASP A 81 25.13 -0.05 10.07
N ASN A 82 25.72 -0.33 8.90
CA ASN A 82 25.91 -1.68 8.39
C ASN A 82 26.75 -2.56 9.32
N ASN A 83 27.55 -1.99 10.23
CA ASN A 83 28.30 -2.78 11.22
C ASN A 83 27.37 -3.51 12.20
N LEU A 84 26.19 -2.97 12.51
CA LEU A 84 25.19 -3.66 13.34
C LEU A 84 24.68 -4.93 12.64
N ILE A 85 24.50 -4.88 11.33
CA ILE A 85 24.11 -6.04 10.51
C ILE A 85 25.25 -7.07 10.47
N LYS A 86 26.51 -6.64 10.36
CA LYS A 86 27.65 -7.56 10.38
C LYS A 86 27.81 -8.24 11.75
N ALA A 87 27.73 -7.46 12.82
CA ALA A 87 27.82 -7.98 14.18
C ALA A 87 26.69 -8.99 14.49
N SER A 88 25.48 -8.78 13.96
CA SER A 88 24.40 -9.75 14.13
C SER A 88 24.73 -11.09 13.44
N TYR A 89 25.33 -11.07 12.25
CA TYR A 89 25.83 -12.28 11.60
C TYR A 89 26.94 -12.98 12.40
N ASP A 90 27.86 -12.23 12.99
CA ASP A 90 28.91 -12.79 13.86
C ASP A 90 28.33 -13.48 15.11
N LEU A 91 27.18 -13.00 15.60
CA LEU A 91 26.43 -13.60 16.72
C LEU A 91 25.51 -14.76 16.30
N GLY A 92 25.60 -15.22 15.05
CA GLY A 92 24.85 -16.38 14.55
C GLY A 92 23.50 -16.04 13.91
N ALA A 93 23.19 -14.76 13.65
CA ALA A 93 22.06 -14.43 12.79
C ALA A 93 22.29 -14.99 11.38
N THR A 94 21.21 -15.40 10.72
CA THR A 94 21.24 -15.83 9.32
C THR A 94 20.18 -15.06 8.55
N LYS A 95 20.33 -15.02 7.22
CA LYS A 95 19.52 -14.20 6.32
C LYS A 95 18.27 -14.93 5.85
#